data_AF-A0A2D7NGL9-F1
#
_entry.id   AF-A0A2D7NGL9-F1
#
_cell.length_a   1.000
_cell.length_b   1.000
_cell.length_c   1.000
_cell.angle_alpha   90.00
_cell.angle_beta   90.00
_cell.angle_gamma   90.00
#
_symmetry.space_group_name_H-M   'P 1'
#
loop_
_entity.id
_entity.type
_entity.pdbx_description
1 polymer ?
#
loop_
_entity_poly.entity_id
_entity_poly.type
_entity_poly.pdbx_seq_one_letter_code
_entity_poly.pdbx_strand_id
1 'polypeptide(L)'
;MKQIESVKIRQRDLRIDRLVTQAESRGEEGDRLFWTIVHDLEHAPKTTNRLQLEALGFEFPTLEEVAQLEADALNHQLHEILNAMALIRVFLCGCEHLSNRRLLEHLIRVVIQEPVPEIPLCLGAREWVDLSKVLDR
;
A
#
# COMPACT_ATOMS: atom_id res chain seq x y z
N MET A 1 7.81 -15.14 -0.14
CA MET A 1 6.75 -14.40 0.58
C MET A 1 6.87 -14.55 2.11
N LYS A 2 6.62 -15.74 2.70
CA LYS A 2 6.65 -15.95 4.16
C LYS A 2 7.91 -15.40 4.86
N GLN A 3 9.09 -15.63 4.30
CA GLN A 3 10.35 -15.20 4.91
C GLN A 3 10.50 -13.67 5.02
N ILE A 4 10.11 -12.92 3.99
CA ILE A 4 10.21 -11.44 3.99
C ILE A 4 9.24 -10.87 5.01
N GLU A 5 8.00 -11.36 5.04
CA GLU A 5 7.00 -10.94 6.01
C GLU A 5 7.41 -11.28 7.45
N SER A 6 7.95 -12.48 7.69
CA SER A 6 8.44 -12.85 9.03
C SER A 6 9.55 -11.91 9.52
N VAL A 7 10.43 -11.45 8.63
CA VAL A 7 11.45 -10.44 8.99
C VAL A 7 10.81 -9.10 9.34
N LYS A 8 9.85 -8.62 8.54
CA LYS A 8 9.12 -7.36 8.80
C LYS A 8 8.37 -7.39 10.12
N ILE A 9 7.67 -8.49 10.42
CA ILE A 9 6.95 -8.70 11.69
C ILE A 9 7.93 -8.62 12.86
N ARG A 10 9.04 -9.37 12.79
CA ARG A 10 10.05 -9.36 13.85
C ARG A 10 10.65 -7.97 14.07
N GLN A 11 10.95 -7.24 13.00
CA GLN A 11 11.49 -5.88 13.12
C GLN A 11 10.48 -4.91 13.75
N ARG A 12 9.21 -5.04 13.37
CA ARG A 12 8.10 -4.27 13.95
C ARG A 12 7.95 -4.56 15.44
N ASP A 13 7.90 -5.83 15.84
CA ASP A 13 7.76 -6.21 17.25
C ASP A 13 8.92 -5.67 18.10
N LEU A 14 10.16 -5.77 17.61
CA LEU A 14 11.32 -5.20 18.28
C LEU A 14 11.25 -3.67 18.45
N ARG A 15 10.61 -2.95 17.52
CA ARG A 15 10.39 -1.51 17.64
C ARG A 15 9.30 -1.20 18.66
N ILE A 16 8.20 -1.94 18.64
CA ILE A 16 7.10 -1.80 19.61
C ILE A 16 7.61 -2.05 21.02
N ASP A 17 8.36 -3.14 21.24
CA ASP A 17 8.87 -3.48 22.57
C ASP A 17 9.83 -2.39 23.10
N ARG A 18 10.60 -1.74 22.21
CA ARG A 18 11.42 -0.56 22.58
C ARG A 18 10.58 0.64 22.97
N LEU A 19 9.47 0.91 22.26
CA LEU A 19 8.56 2.02 22.60
C LEU A 19 7.93 1.80 23.97
N VAL A 20 7.45 0.58 24.25
CA VAL A 20 6.92 0.19 25.56
C VAL A 20 7.95 0.40 26.66
N THR A 21 9.16 -0.17 26.49
CA THR A 21 10.24 -0.05 27.48
C THR A 21 10.59 1.42 27.76
N GLN A 22 10.64 2.24 26.72
CA GLN A 22 10.91 3.67 26.86
C GLN A 22 9.79 4.41 27.59
N ALA A 23 8.53 4.11 27.28
CA ALA A 23 7.37 4.69 27.94
C ALA A 23 7.32 4.34 29.43
N GLU A 24 7.52 3.07 29.76
CA GLU A 24 7.58 2.59 31.15
C GLU A 24 8.69 3.30 31.94
N SER A 25 9.87 3.49 31.34
CA SER A 25 10.98 4.21 31.98
C SER A 25 10.67 5.67 32.31
N ARG A 26 9.69 6.28 31.62
CA ARG A 26 9.21 7.65 31.85
C ARG A 26 7.97 7.69 32.75
N GLY A 27 7.44 6.54 33.18
CA GLY A 27 6.21 6.45 33.96
C GLY A 27 4.94 6.68 33.13
N GLU A 28 4.99 6.47 31.82
CA GLU A 28 3.86 6.59 30.89
C GLU A 28 3.10 5.26 30.75
N GLU A 29 2.07 5.22 29.88
CA GLU A 29 1.30 4.02 29.54
C GLU A 29 2.23 2.89 29.09
N GLY A 30 2.07 1.69 29.64
CA GLY A 30 2.87 0.50 29.34
C GLY A 30 2.14 -0.51 28.45
N ASP A 31 0.86 -0.28 28.14
CA ASP A 31 0.07 -1.19 27.30
C ASP A 31 0.71 -1.35 25.90
N ARG A 32 1.12 -2.59 25.61
CA ARG A 32 1.70 -2.94 24.32
C ARG A 32 0.72 -2.73 23.17
N LEU A 33 -0.59 -2.91 23.38
CA LEU A 33 -1.57 -2.69 22.32
C LEU A 33 -1.64 -1.21 21.94
N PHE A 34 -1.67 -0.32 22.94
CA PHE A 34 -1.55 1.12 22.71
C PHE A 34 -0.31 1.48 21.87
N TRP A 35 0.88 1.02 22.28
CA TRP A 35 2.12 1.30 21.54
C TRP A 35 2.23 0.61 20.18
N THR A 36 1.48 -0.47 19.98
CA THR A 36 1.33 -1.11 18.66
C THR A 36 0.62 -0.17 17.69
N ILE A 37 -0.47 0.46 18.13
CA ILE A 37 -1.22 1.44 17.33
C ILE A 37 -0.35 2.67 17.06
N VAL A 38 0.31 3.21 18.08
CA VAL A 38 1.22 4.36 17.94
C VAL A 38 2.34 4.04 16.94
N HIS A 39 2.96 2.86 17.05
CA HIS A 39 3.98 2.45 16.08
C HIS A 39 3.44 2.45 14.65
N ASP A 40 2.31 1.79 14.41
CA ASP A 40 1.80 1.61 13.05
C ASP A 40 1.33 2.92 12.40
N LEU A 41 0.82 3.86 13.20
CA LEU A 41 0.37 5.16 12.71
C LEU A 41 1.52 6.18 12.57
N GLU A 42 2.50 6.17 13.48
CA GLU A 42 3.47 7.27 13.60
C GLU A 42 4.92 6.87 13.28
N HIS A 43 5.29 5.61 13.52
CA HIS A 43 6.69 5.16 13.45
C HIS A 43 6.97 4.10 12.38
N ALA A 44 5.93 3.54 11.75
CA ALA A 44 6.10 2.58 10.68
C ALA A 44 6.93 3.19 9.54
N PRO A 45 7.93 2.46 8.99
CA PRO A 45 8.68 2.91 7.83
C PRO A 45 7.72 3.24 6.68
N LYS A 46 8.12 4.18 5.82
CA LYS A 46 7.37 4.48 4.61
C LYS A 46 7.84 3.57 3.47
N THR A 47 6.89 3.16 2.64
CA THR A 47 7.08 2.44 1.37
C THR A 47 6.07 2.97 0.36
N THR A 48 5.95 2.35 -0.81
CA THR A 48 4.87 2.63 -1.77
C THR A 48 4.21 1.31 -2.17
N ASN A 49 2.95 1.39 -2.62
CA ASN A 49 2.25 0.22 -3.13
C ASN A 49 2.99 -0.39 -4.34
N ARG A 50 3.65 0.44 -5.16
CA ARG A 50 4.55 -0.02 -6.23
C ARG A 50 5.71 -0.86 -5.70
N LEU A 51 6.48 -0.37 -4.74
CA LEU A 51 7.61 -1.11 -4.17
C LEU A 51 7.18 -2.42 -3.51
N GLN A 52 6.02 -2.42 -2.83
CA GLN A 52 5.44 -3.63 -2.26
C GLN A 52 5.09 -4.67 -3.32
N LEU A 53 4.51 -4.24 -4.44
CA LEU A 53 4.13 -5.11 -5.56
C LEU A 53 5.33 -5.59 -6.37
N GLU A 54 6.32 -4.74 -6.61
CA GLU A 54 7.59 -5.11 -7.26
C GLU A 54 8.34 -6.17 -6.42
N ALA A 55 8.31 -6.07 -5.09
CA ALA A 55 8.85 -7.10 -4.20
C ALA A 55 8.11 -8.45 -4.27
N LEU A 56 6.88 -8.46 -4.80
CA LEU A 56 6.10 -9.66 -5.09
C LEU A 56 6.29 -10.16 -6.54
N GLY A 57 7.09 -9.46 -7.35
CA GLY A 57 7.39 -9.81 -8.74
C GLY A 57 6.44 -9.21 -9.76
N PHE A 58 5.63 -8.20 -9.38
CA PHE A 58 4.81 -7.47 -10.34
C PHE A 58 5.65 -6.42 -11.07
N GLU A 59 5.41 -6.30 -12.37
CA GLU A 59 5.96 -5.25 -13.21
C GLU A 59 4.82 -4.31 -13.64
N PHE A 60 5.18 -3.04 -13.88
CA PHE A 60 4.21 -2.00 -14.20
C PHE A 60 4.62 -1.30 -15.50
N PRO A 61 3.67 -1.07 -16.42
CA PRO A 61 3.96 -0.34 -17.63
C PRO A 61 4.34 1.11 -17.30
N THR A 62 5.17 1.68 -18.15
CA THR A 62 5.41 3.11 -18.23
C THR A 62 4.18 3.84 -18.74
N LEU A 63 4.09 5.15 -18.50
CA LEU A 63 2.98 5.95 -19.04
C LEU A 63 2.99 6.00 -20.58
N GLU A 64 4.17 5.89 -21.20
CA GLU A 64 4.31 5.82 -22.67
C GLU A 64 3.73 4.51 -23.22
N GLU A 65 4.02 3.38 -22.57
CA GLU A 65 3.41 2.09 -22.93
C GLU A 65 1.90 2.11 -22.74
N VAL A 66 1.42 2.66 -21.61
CA VAL A 66 -0.02 2.83 -21.36
C VAL A 66 -0.68 3.62 -22.49
N ALA A 67 -0.08 4.72 -22.93
CA ALA A 67 -0.61 5.57 -24.01
C ALA A 67 -0.82 4.81 -25.34
N GLN A 68 -0.04 3.75 -25.58
CA GLN A 68 -0.07 2.94 -26.80
C GLN A 68 -0.97 1.70 -26.70
N LEU A 69 -1.50 1.36 -25.53
CA LEU A 69 -2.37 0.20 -25.36
C LEU A 69 -3.70 0.38 -26.10
N GLU A 70 -4.09 -0.62 -26.89
CA GLU A 70 -5.44 -0.72 -27.45
C GLU A 70 -6.45 -1.18 -26.38
N ALA A 71 -7.75 -1.03 -26.65
CA ALA A 71 -8.82 -1.21 -25.66
C ALA A 71 -8.76 -2.54 -24.90
N ASP A 72 -8.55 -3.66 -25.59
CA ASP A 72 -8.50 -4.99 -24.95
C ASP A 72 -7.25 -5.15 -24.06
N ALA A 73 -6.09 -4.70 -24.56
CA ALA A 73 -4.84 -4.75 -23.80
C ALA A 73 -4.88 -3.79 -22.60
N LEU A 74 -5.50 -2.63 -22.76
CA LEU A 74 -5.75 -1.66 -21.69
C LEU A 74 -6.61 -2.25 -20.58
N ASN A 75 -7.71 -2.91 -20.93
CA ASN A 75 -8.61 -3.55 -19.97
C ASN A 75 -7.90 -4.69 -19.23
N HIS A 76 -7.13 -5.50 -19.96
CA HIS A 76 -6.34 -6.57 -19.37
C HIS A 76 -5.32 -6.03 -18.37
N GLN A 77 -4.53 -5.04 -18.78
CA GLN A 77 -3.51 -4.41 -17.93
C GLN A 77 -4.10 -3.77 -16.68
N LEU A 78 -5.25 -3.10 -16.81
CA LEU A 78 -5.97 -2.52 -15.68
C LEU A 78 -6.41 -3.63 -14.70
N HIS A 79 -7.00 -4.72 -15.20
CA HIS A 79 -7.39 -5.86 -14.36
C HIS A 79 -6.20 -6.48 -13.63
N GLU A 80 -5.06 -6.65 -14.29
CA GLU A 80 -3.85 -7.18 -13.65
C GLU A 80 -3.39 -6.32 -12.48
N ILE A 81 -3.36 -5.00 -12.66
CA ILE A 81 -2.96 -4.07 -11.59
C ILE A 81 -3.97 -4.07 -10.44
N LEU A 82 -5.28 -4.05 -10.74
CA LEU A 82 -6.30 -4.12 -9.70
C LEU A 82 -6.21 -5.41 -8.88
N ASN A 83 -5.95 -6.55 -9.55
CA ASN A 83 -5.73 -7.83 -8.87
C ASN A 83 -4.44 -7.81 -8.04
N ALA A 84 -3.36 -7.23 -8.56
CA ALA A 84 -2.11 -7.06 -7.82
C ALA A 84 -2.33 -6.23 -6.54
N MET A 85 -3.00 -5.08 -6.65
CA MET A 85 -3.35 -4.23 -5.51
C MET A 85 -4.23 -4.97 -4.49
N ALA A 86 -5.18 -5.79 -4.94
CA ALA A 86 -6.00 -6.60 -4.03
C ALA A 86 -5.17 -7.62 -3.23
N LEU A 87 -4.07 -8.15 -3.78
CA LEU A 87 -3.16 -9.06 -3.04
C LEU A 87 -2.50 -8.37 -1.85
N ILE A 88 -2.19 -7.07 -1.98
CA ILE A 88 -1.67 -6.25 -0.88
C ILE A 88 -2.79 -5.50 -0.13
N ARG A 89 -4.05 -5.87 -0.36
CA ARG A 89 -5.25 -5.37 0.35
C ARG A 89 -5.51 -3.88 0.16
N VAL A 90 -5.13 -3.35 -1.00
CA VAL A 90 -5.45 -1.99 -1.43
C VAL A 90 -6.65 -2.06 -2.39
N PHE A 91 -7.70 -1.31 -2.09
CA PHE A 91 -8.95 -1.29 -2.84
C PHE A 91 -9.27 0.13 -3.31
N LEU A 92 -9.96 0.24 -4.43
CA LEU A 92 -10.39 1.53 -4.98
C LEU A 92 -11.88 1.75 -4.71
N CYS A 93 -12.27 2.99 -4.52
CA CYS A 93 -13.68 3.40 -4.51
C CYS A 93 -13.87 4.73 -5.25
N GLY A 94 -15.09 4.96 -5.73
CA GLY A 94 -15.45 6.21 -6.43
C GLY A 94 -14.68 6.40 -7.74
N CYS A 95 -14.52 5.35 -8.55
CA CYS A 95 -13.78 5.40 -9.82
C CYS A 95 -14.68 5.21 -11.05
N GLU A 96 -15.99 5.10 -10.86
CA GLU A 96 -16.97 4.79 -11.90
C GLU A 96 -17.09 5.88 -12.98
N HIS A 97 -16.66 7.10 -12.66
CA HIS A 97 -16.64 8.23 -13.59
C HIS A 97 -15.37 8.32 -14.43
N LEU A 98 -14.36 7.46 -14.19
CA LEU A 98 -13.11 7.48 -14.94
C LEU A 98 -13.14 6.47 -16.08
N SER A 99 -12.62 6.88 -17.25
CA SER A 99 -12.29 5.91 -18.29
C SER A 99 -11.19 4.95 -17.83
N ASN A 100 -11.16 3.72 -18.36
CA ASN A 100 -10.13 2.74 -18.00
C ASN A 100 -8.71 3.25 -18.26
N ARG A 101 -8.53 4.04 -19.33
CA ARG A 101 -7.24 4.69 -19.64
C ARG A 101 -6.87 5.67 -18.54
N ARG A 102 -7.81 6.54 -18.15
CA ARG A 102 -7.57 7.54 -17.13
C ARG A 102 -7.29 6.91 -15.77
N LEU A 103 -8.04 5.87 -15.42
CA LEU A 103 -7.82 5.11 -14.21
C LEU A 103 -6.42 4.48 -14.21
N LEU A 104 -6.04 3.78 -15.28
CA LEU A 104 -4.73 3.14 -15.38
C LEU A 104 -3.59 4.17 -15.28
N GLU A 105 -3.65 5.27 -16.02
CA GLU A 105 -2.66 6.35 -15.93
C GLU A 105 -2.56 6.92 -14.52
N HIS A 106 -3.70 7.14 -13.85
CA HIS A 106 -3.72 7.69 -12.50
C HIS A 106 -3.14 6.71 -11.48
N LEU A 107 -3.43 5.41 -11.64
CA LEU A 107 -2.84 4.36 -10.82
C LEU A 107 -1.31 4.37 -10.94
N ILE A 108 -0.79 4.31 -12.16
CA ILE A 108 0.66 4.26 -12.45
C ILE A 108 1.39 5.52 -11.98
N ARG A 109 0.79 6.70 -12.21
CA ARG A 109 1.43 7.99 -11.95
C ARG A 109 1.37 8.41 -10.48
N VAL A 110 0.26 8.11 -9.80
CA VAL A 110 -0.06 8.69 -8.48
C VAL A 110 -0.25 7.60 -7.45
N VAL A 111 -1.31 6.79 -7.58
CA VAL A 111 -1.79 5.93 -6.48
C VAL A 111 -0.72 4.96 -6.02
N ILE A 112 -0.08 4.23 -6.93
CA ILE A 112 0.92 3.23 -6.53
C ILE A 112 2.25 3.85 -6.07
N GLN A 113 2.47 5.14 -6.33
CA GLN A 113 3.66 5.88 -5.97
C GLN A 113 3.53 6.58 -4.62
N GLU A 114 2.31 6.68 -4.08
CA GLU A 114 2.06 7.41 -2.84
C GLU A 114 2.77 6.74 -1.64
N PRO A 115 3.45 7.52 -0.76
CA PRO A 115 4.07 6.97 0.43
C PRO A 115 3.06 6.47 1.46
N VAL A 116 3.06 5.16 1.71
CA VAL A 116 2.20 4.49 2.71
C VAL A 116 3.02 3.89 3.85
N PRO A 117 2.45 3.75 5.06
CA PRO A 117 3.09 2.98 6.14
C PRO A 117 3.32 1.52 5.73
N GLU A 118 4.52 1.00 6.00
CA GLU A 118 4.84 -0.41 5.76
C GLU A 118 4.30 -1.27 6.91
N ILE A 119 3.10 -1.82 6.70
CA ILE A 119 2.43 -2.72 7.66
C ILE A 119 2.41 -4.14 7.08
N PRO A 120 2.83 -5.18 7.82
CA PRO A 120 2.74 -6.57 7.36
C PRO A 120 1.30 -6.98 6.98
N LEU A 121 1.14 -7.63 5.83
CA LEU A 121 -0.19 -7.96 5.27
C LEU A 121 -1.00 -8.91 6.16
N CYS A 122 -0.33 -9.78 6.91
CA CYS A 122 -0.95 -10.73 7.83
C CYS A 122 -1.72 -10.08 8.98
N LEU A 123 -1.51 -8.78 9.24
CA LEU A 123 -2.20 -8.04 10.30
C LEU A 123 -3.60 -7.58 9.89
N GLY A 124 -4.02 -7.87 8.66
CA GLY A 124 -5.40 -7.70 8.23
C GLY A 124 -5.80 -6.28 7.84
N ALA A 125 -4.90 -5.31 7.98
CA ALA A 125 -5.05 -3.93 7.52
C ALA A 125 -5.51 -3.89 6.05
N ARG A 126 -6.35 -2.91 5.72
CA ARG A 126 -6.85 -2.67 4.36
C ARG A 126 -6.75 -1.18 4.07
N GLU A 127 -6.35 -0.87 2.86
CA GLU A 127 -6.32 0.49 2.36
C GLU A 127 -7.47 0.71 1.38
N TRP A 128 -8.11 1.86 1.46
CA TRP A 128 -9.14 2.30 0.52
C TRP A 128 -8.69 3.61 -0.10
N VAL A 129 -8.54 3.61 -1.42
CA VAL A 129 -8.17 4.78 -2.20
C VAL A 129 -9.44 5.37 -2.81
N ASP A 130 -9.82 6.55 -2.34
CA ASP A 130 -10.98 7.30 -2.84
C ASP A 130 -10.59 8.14 -4.07
N LEU A 131 -11.14 7.76 -5.22
CA LEU A 131 -10.89 8.43 -6.51
C LEU A 131 -12.00 9.40 -6.91
N SER A 132 -12.99 9.66 -6.05
CA SER A 132 -14.15 10.51 -6.36
C SER A 132 -13.79 11.95 -6.76
N LYS A 133 -12.62 12.43 -6.34
CA LYS A 133 -12.10 13.77 -6.65
C LYS A 133 -11.17 13.82 -7.86
N VAL A 134 -10.84 12.67 -8.46
CA VAL A 134 -9.99 12.61 -9.65
C VAL A 134 -10.79 13.10 -10.85
N LEU A 135 -10.23 14.04 -11.60
CA LEU A 135 -10.89 14.61 -12.77
C LEU A 135 -10.63 13.77 -14.03
N ASP A 136 -11.72 13.51 -14.77
CA ASP A 136 -11.72 12.94 -16.12
C ASP A 136 -11.63 14.07 -17.15
N ARG A 137 -10.48 14.75 -17.20
CA ARG A 137 -10.18 15.83 -18.15
C ARG A 137 -8.84 15.59 -18.84
#